data_AF-A0A1N7QC32-F1
#
_entry.id   AF-A0A1N7QC32-F1
#
_cell.length_a   1.000
_cell.length_b   1.000
_cell.length_c   1.000
_cell.angle_alpha   90.00
_cell.angle_beta   90.00
_cell.angle_gamma   90.00
#
_symmetry.space_group_name_H-M   'P 1'
#
loop_
_entity.id
_entity.type
_entity.pdbx_description
1 polymer ?
#
loop_
_entity_poly.entity_id
_entity_poly.type
_entity_poly.pdbx_seq_one_letter_code
_entity_poly.pdbx_strand_id
1 'polypeptide(L)'
;MTPAEIMATFERQGPLPRAAIEAARDEREAMVPVFLDYIDRLQQARTRDLDGMDAFLFAFFLLAEWRETRAYRPLARLLRREPDFLEALLGDSITEASARVMAGVFDGDLQPIFEILLDDASDIYVRGEMFDTLVILALETPGLRPQIEVFLTEFFDLTATVTGEEIWWPWAECIAALGLTKMDTAVRAVFDSGLITPDYARYEDFTEFLGKTIATGHPDWFTQMPSNQLITDTIAELSSWYCFSPEFMARQADQGLKVVSSLMPRSEDPFEDIVTGKTGRNDPCPCGSGKKFKKCCLQ
;
A
#
# COMPACT_ATOMS: atom_id res chain seq x y z
N MET A 1 13.63 -22.44 -14.79
CA MET A 1 14.73 -21.70 -14.11
C MET A 1 14.81 -22.24 -12.70
N THR A 2 15.99 -22.32 -12.10
CA THR A 2 16.12 -22.69 -10.67
C THR A 2 15.67 -21.54 -9.77
N PRO A 3 15.29 -21.78 -8.50
CA PRO A 3 14.94 -20.71 -7.57
C PRO A 3 16.04 -19.64 -7.42
N ALA A 4 17.31 -20.05 -7.43
CA ALA A 4 18.43 -19.12 -7.37
C ALA A 4 18.52 -18.22 -8.62
N GLU A 5 18.26 -18.76 -9.82
CA GLU A 5 18.24 -17.99 -11.06
C GLU A 5 17.05 -17.02 -11.12
N ILE A 6 15.89 -17.43 -10.58
CA ILE A 6 14.69 -16.60 -10.48
C ILE A 6 14.98 -15.40 -9.56
N MET A 7 15.43 -15.66 -8.33
CA MET A 7 15.78 -14.60 -7.38
C MET A 7 16.84 -13.66 -7.96
N ALA A 8 17.91 -14.21 -8.54
CA ALA A 8 18.95 -13.42 -9.17
C ALA A 8 18.49 -12.62 -10.39
N THR A 9 17.33 -12.95 -10.98
CA THR A 9 16.68 -12.15 -12.03
C THR A 9 15.83 -11.04 -11.43
N PHE A 10 15.11 -11.32 -10.33
CA PHE A 10 14.30 -10.34 -9.61
C PHE A 10 15.14 -9.22 -8.98
N GLU A 11 16.39 -9.50 -8.56
CA GLU A 11 17.30 -8.46 -8.05
C GLU A 11 17.91 -7.56 -9.13
N ARG A 12 17.68 -7.85 -10.42
CA ARG A 12 18.30 -7.07 -11.50
C ARG A 12 17.41 -5.89 -11.89
N GLN A 13 18.06 -4.74 -12.05
CA GLN A 13 17.46 -3.61 -12.76
C GLN A 13 17.22 -3.98 -14.23
N GLY A 14 16.04 -3.66 -14.73
CA GLY A 14 15.70 -3.99 -16.11
C GLY A 14 14.20 -3.96 -16.38
N PRO A 15 13.80 -4.42 -17.59
CA PRO A 15 12.40 -4.58 -17.92
C PRO A 15 11.75 -5.62 -16.99
N LEU A 16 10.42 -5.59 -16.92
CA LEU A 16 9.63 -6.56 -16.15
C LEU A 16 10.09 -8.00 -16.46
N PRO A 17 10.58 -8.77 -15.48
CA PRO A 17 11.16 -10.09 -15.70
C PRO A 17 10.08 -11.17 -15.90
N ARG A 18 9.25 -11.03 -16.94
CA ARG A 18 8.09 -11.88 -17.24
C ARG A 18 8.42 -13.38 -17.18
N ALA A 19 9.50 -13.80 -17.84
CA ALA A 19 9.92 -15.20 -17.87
C ALA A 19 10.30 -15.73 -16.47
N ALA A 20 10.85 -14.89 -15.58
CA ALA A 20 11.16 -15.29 -14.22
C ALA A 20 9.90 -15.36 -13.35
N ILE A 21 8.93 -14.47 -13.56
CA ILE A 21 7.61 -14.51 -12.90
C ILE A 21 6.86 -15.79 -13.32
N GLU A 22 6.84 -16.11 -14.61
CA GLU A 22 6.25 -17.36 -15.14
C GLU A 22 6.97 -18.58 -14.57
N ALA A 23 8.30 -18.61 -14.58
CA ALA A 23 9.05 -19.71 -14.00
C ALA A 23 8.82 -19.86 -12.48
N ALA A 24 8.64 -18.75 -11.75
CA ALA A 24 8.29 -18.79 -10.33
C ALA A 24 6.90 -19.39 -10.10
N ARG A 25 5.95 -19.10 -11.00
CA ARG A 25 4.58 -19.67 -10.97
C ARG A 25 4.63 -21.18 -11.22
N ASP A 26 5.41 -21.63 -12.19
CA ASP A 26 5.59 -23.06 -12.49
C ASP A 26 6.28 -23.83 -11.34
N GLU A 27 7.18 -23.17 -10.62
CA GLU A 27 7.97 -23.74 -9.52
C GLU A 27 7.48 -23.27 -8.13
N ARG A 28 6.18 -22.98 -7.98
CA ARG A 28 5.58 -22.38 -6.77
C ARG A 28 6.06 -23.04 -5.47
N GLU A 29 5.94 -24.37 -5.36
CA GLU A 29 6.30 -25.08 -4.12
C GLU A 29 7.78 -24.97 -3.76
N ALA A 30 8.66 -24.82 -4.74
CA ALA A 30 10.08 -24.58 -4.52
C ALA A 30 10.37 -23.10 -4.18
N MET A 31 9.57 -22.17 -4.72
CA MET A 31 9.74 -20.73 -4.51
C MET A 31 9.19 -20.24 -3.18
N VAL A 32 8.07 -20.79 -2.68
CA VAL A 32 7.45 -20.31 -1.43
C VAL A 32 8.45 -20.31 -0.26
N PRO A 33 9.20 -21.40 0.05
CA PRO A 33 10.19 -21.36 1.12
C PRO A 33 11.28 -20.31 0.92
N VAL A 34 11.67 -20.04 -0.33
CA VAL A 34 12.67 -19.02 -0.68
C VAL A 34 12.13 -17.62 -0.39
N PHE A 35 10.88 -17.34 -0.75
CA PHE A 35 10.23 -16.06 -0.45
C PHE A 35 10.01 -15.85 1.06
N LEU A 36 9.64 -16.89 1.79
CA LEU A 36 9.47 -16.80 3.24
C LEU A 36 10.81 -16.55 3.96
N ASP A 37 11.88 -17.25 3.58
CA ASP A 37 13.24 -16.98 4.07
C ASP A 37 13.69 -15.54 3.73
N TYR A 38 13.31 -15.06 2.55
CA TYR A 38 13.59 -13.70 2.14
C TYR A 38 12.88 -12.65 3.01
N ILE A 39 11.60 -12.87 3.34
CA ILE A 39 10.85 -12.05 4.30
C ILE A 39 11.52 -12.08 5.68
N ASP A 40 11.93 -13.25 6.17
CA ASP A 40 12.62 -13.38 7.45
C ASP A 40 13.97 -12.64 7.47
N ARG A 41 14.69 -12.60 6.34
CA ARG A 41 15.90 -11.76 6.20
C ARG A 41 15.59 -10.28 6.26
N LEU A 42 14.53 -9.83 5.58
CA LEU A 42 14.08 -8.43 5.64
C LEU A 42 13.76 -8.00 7.07
N GLN A 43 13.22 -8.89 7.89
CA GLN A 43 12.93 -8.60 9.31
C GLN A 43 14.16 -8.22 10.14
N GLN A 44 15.34 -8.67 9.72
CA GLN A 44 16.61 -8.41 10.40
C GLN A 44 17.44 -7.34 9.69
N ALA A 45 17.08 -6.99 8.45
CA ALA A 45 17.77 -5.99 7.64
C ALA A 45 17.53 -4.57 8.17
N ARG A 46 18.55 -3.71 8.08
CA ARG A 46 18.39 -2.26 8.27
C ARG A 46 18.09 -1.61 6.93
N THR A 47 17.56 -0.38 6.96
CA THR A 47 17.24 0.39 5.74
C THR A 47 18.43 0.48 4.76
N ARG A 48 19.64 0.69 5.28
CA ARG A 48 20.88 0.74 4.47
C ARG A 48 21.28 -0.58 3.82
N ASP A 49 20.71 -1.70 4.26
CA ASP A 49 21.01 -3.03 3.76
C ASP A 49 20.01 -3.45 2.64
N LEU A 50 19.03 -2.59 2.30
CA LEU A 50 18.00 -2.85 1.29
C LEU A 50 18.50 -2.74 -0.17
N ASP A 51 19.72 -2.28 -0.39
CA ASP A 51 20.31 -2.27 -1.73
C ASP A 51 20.48 -3.69 -2.26
N GLY A 52 19.86 -3.98 -3.40
CA GLY A 52 19.82 -5.32 -3.97
C GLY A 52 18.89 -6.27 -3.22
N MET A 53 17.86 -5.71 -2.57
CA MET A 53 16.74 -6.47 -2.01
C MET A 53 15.41 -6.27 -2.78
N ASP A 54 15.49 -5.93 -4.06
CA ASP A 54 14.37 -5.58 -4.93
C ASP A 54 13.48 -6.78 -5.26
N ALA A 55 13.99 -8.01 -5.07
CA ALA A 55 13.19 -9.22 -5.29
C ALA A 55 11.97 -9.33 -4.39
N PHE A 56 11.93 -8.58 -3.27
CA PHE A 56 10.80 -8.57 -2.37
C PHE A 56 9.50 -8.21 -3.07
N LEU A 57 9.53 -7.20 -3.94
CA LEU A 57 8.33 -6.69 -4.57
C LEU A 57 7.63 -7.79 -5.38
N PHE A 58 8.39 -8.55 -6.18
CA PHE A 58 7.84 -9.66 -6.94
C PHE A 58 7.29 -10.76 -6.03
N ALA A 59 7.98 -11.09 -4.94
CA ALA A 59 7.50 -12.05 -3.95
C ALA A 59 6.20 -11.58 -3.29
N PHE A 60 6.08 -10.29 -2.97
CA PHE A 60 4.91 -9.67 -2.36
C PHE A 60 3.65 -9.86 -3.21
N PHE A 61 3.73 -9.59 -4.52
CA PHE A 61 2.62 -9.81 -5.45
C PHE A 61 2.36 -11.30 -5.73
N LEU A 62 3.40 -12.11 -5.93
CA LEU A 62 3.25 -13.54 -6.23
C LEU A 62 2.63 -14.32 -5.07
N LEU A 63 3.04 -14.06 -3.83
CA LEU A 63 2.46 -14.71 -2.65
C LEU A 63 0.96 -14.42 -2.54
N ALA A 64 0.56 -13.18 -2.82
CA ALA A 64 -0.84 -12.81 -2.87
C ALA A 64 -1.57 -13.51 -4.02
N GLU A 65 -1.06 -13.45 -5.26
CA GLU A 65 -1.62 -14.16 -6.42
C GLU A 65 -1.89 -15.63 -6.12
N TRP A 66 -0.94 -16.29 -5.46
CA TRP A 66 -0.99 -17.72 -5.14
C TRP A 66 -1.88 -18.07 -3.95
N ARG A 67 -2.41 -17.05 -3.26
CA ARG A 67 -3.14 -17.18 -1.98
C ARG A 67 -2.32 -17.97 -0.95
N GLU A 68 -1.05 -17.63 -0.82
CA GLU A 68 -0.11 -18.40 0.01
C GLU A 68 -0.22 -18.01 1.49
N THR A 69 -1.02 -18.76 2.24
CA THR A 69 -1.33 -18.43 3.64
C THR A 69 -0.16 -18.53 4.60
N ARG A 70 0.89 -19.30 4.25
CA ARG A 70 2.13 -19.35 5.04
C ARG A 70 2.83 -17.99 5.12
N ALA A 71 2.54 -17.07 4.21
CA ALA A 71 3.13 -15.72 4.18
C ALA A 71 2.41 -14.69 5.06
N TYR A 72 1.18 -14.95 5.50
CA TYR A 72 0.37 -13.98 6.25
C TYR A 72 1.07 -13.43 7.49
N ARG A 73 1.50 -14.31 8.39
CA ARG A 73 2.15 -13.92 9.66
C ARG A 73 3.55 -13.32 9.45
N PRO A 74 4.40 -13.85 8.55
CA PRO A 74 5.64 -13.17 8.17
C PRO A 74 5.42 -11.76 7.62
N LEU A 75 4.44 -11.56 6.74
CA LEU A 75 4.13 -10.25 6.14
C LEU A 75 3.51 -9.29 7.17
N ALA A 76 2.54 -9.73 7.98
CA ALA A 76 1.99 -8.91 9.06
C ALA A 76 3.08 -8.43 10.03
N ARG A 77 4.05 -9.29 10.38
CA ARG A 77 5.21 -8.86 11.18
C ARG A 77 6.08 -7.85 10.43
N LEU A 78 6.24 -7.99 9.12
CA LEU A 78 7.11 -7.12 8.30
C LEU A 78 6.49 -5.74 8.15
N LEU A 79 5.18 -5.67 7.95
CA LEU A 79 4.42 -4.42 7.84
C LEU A 79 4.35 -3.61 9.15
N ARG A 80 4.86 -4.16 10.27
CA ARG A 80 5.05 -3.45 11.55
C ARG A 80 6.47 -2.93 11.76
N ARG A 81 7.31 -2.97 10.72
CA ARG A 81 8.63 -2.33 10.75
C ARG A 81 8.47 -0.80 10.73
N GLU A 82 9.56 -0.13 11.12
CA GLU A 82 9.62 1.34 11.17
C GLU A 82 9.17 1.96 9.83
N PRO A 83 8.41 3.08 9.84
CA PRO A 83 7.89 3.72 8.63
C PRO A 83 8.96 3.99 7.55
N ASP A 84 10.10 4.58 7.92
CA ASP A 84 11.20 4.85 6.98
C ASP A 84 11.75 3.58 6.30
N PHE A 85 11.70 2.43 6.99
CA PHE A 85 12.12 1.16 6.41
C PHE A 85 11.10 0.65 5.40
N LEU A 86 9.80 0.78 5.71
CA LEU A 86 8.73 0.37 4.81
C LEU A 86 8.68 1.25 3.58
N GLU A 87 8.81 2.56 3.75
CA GLU A 87 8.90 3.52 2.64
C GLU A 87 10.05 3.15 1.70
N ALA A 88 11.23 2.86 2.25
CA ALA A 88 12.38 2.48 1.43
C ALA A 88 12.23 1.13 0.71
N LEU A 89 11.40 0.22 1.24
CA LEU A 89 11.20 -1.14 0.74
C LEU A 89 10.03 -1.25 -0.25
N LEU A 90 8.91 -0.59 0.03
CA LEU A 90 7.64 -0.73 -0.68
C LEU A 90 7.24 0.56 -1.43
N GLY A 91 7.62 1.74 -0.93
CA GLY A 91 7.19 3.04 -1.48
C GLY A 91 5.67 3.10 -1.69
N ASP A 92 5.25 3.53 -2.87
CA ASP A 92 3.84 3.62 -3.28
C ASP A 92 3.09 2.27 -3.17
N SER A 93 3.79 1.12 -3.17
CA SER A 93 3.14 -0.18 -2.96
C SER A 93 2.51 -0.33 -1.58
N ILE A 94 2.88 0.53 -0.61
CA ILE A 94 2.23 0.59 0.68
C ILE A 94 0.73 0.80 0.46
N THR A 95 0.32 1.86 -0.22
CA THR A 95 -1.09 2.24 -0.45
C THR A 95 -1.71 1.60 -1.69
N GLU A 96 -0.90 1.11 -2.63
CA GLU A 96 -1.45 0.50 -3.86
C GLU A 96 -1.70 -1.01 -3.72
N ALA A 97 -1.00 -1.69 -2.81
CA ALA A 97 -0.99 -3.15 -2.77
C ALA A 97 -1.14 -3.80 -1.40
N SER A 98 -0.84 -3.12 -0.28
CA SER A 98 -0.81 -3.78 1.04
C SER A 98 -2.14 -4.40 1.41
N ALA A 99 -3.26 -3.72 1.17
CA ALA A 99 -4.59 -4.26 1.49
C ALA A 99 -4.89 -5.58 0.76
N ARG A 100 -4.78 -5.54 -0.58
CA ARG A 100 -5.04 -6.69 -1.46
C ARG A 100 -4.02 -7.82 -1.32
N VAL A 101 -2.77 -7.52 -0.94
CA VAL A 101 -1.77 -8.56 -0.61
C VAL A 101 -2.14 -9.26 0.68
N MET A 102 -2.38 -8.51 1.76
CA MET A 102 -2.73 -9.08 3.06
C MET A 102 -4.04 -9.87 3.01
N ALA A 103 -5.04 -9.38 2.26
CA ALA A 103 -6.26 -10.14 2.00
C ALA A 103 -5.98 -11.42 1.19
N GLY A 104 -5.11 -11.34 0.17
CA GLY A 104 -4.73 -12.48 -0.66
C GLY A 104 -4.04 -13.60 0.12
N VAL A 105 -3.19 -13.27 1.09
CA VAL A 105 -2.47 -14.27 1.90
C VAL A 105 -3.20 -14.66 3.20
N PHE A 106 -4.40 -14.13 3.47
CA PHE A 106 -5.08 -14.30 4.76
C PHE A 106 -5.21 -15.76 5.23
N ASP A 107 -4.80 -16.06 6.48
CA ASP A 107 -4.77 -17.42 7.04
C ASP A 107 -6.04 -17.83 7.81
N GLY A 108 -7.03 -16.94 7.93
CA GLY A 108 -8.25 -17.16 8.71
C GLY A 108 -8.29 -16.45 10.06
N ASP A 109 -7.18 -15.90 10.53
CA ASP A 109 -7.07 -15.21 11.82
C ASP A 109 -6.96 -13.69 11.63
N LEU A 110 -7.95 -12.91 12.07
CA LEU A 110 -7.95 -11.44 11.96
C LEU A 110 -6.97 -10.77 12.93
N GLN A 111 -6.47 -11.48 13.94
CA GLN A 111 -5.70 -10.88 15.02
C GLN A 111 -4.45 -10.11 14.54
N PRO A 112 -3.64 -10.61 13.56
CA PRO A 112 -2.50 -9.84 13.04
C PRO A 112 -2.90 -8.52 12.36
N ILE A 113 -4.06 -8.44 11.70
CA ILE A 113 -4.57 -7.18 11.13
C ILE A 113 -4.94 -6.20 12.24
N PHE A 114 -5.63 -6.68 13.28
CA PHE A 114 -6.00 -5.85 14.44
C PHE A 114 -4.77 -5.33 15.18
N GLU A 115 -3.73 -6.15 15.32
CA GLU A 115 -2.46 -5.73 15.92
C GLU A 115 -1.77 -4.61 15.14
N ILE A 116 -1.81 -4.62 13.81
CA ILE A 116 -1.28 -3.52 12.99
C ILE A 116 -2.14 -2.26 13.20
N LEU A 117 -3.46 -2.40 13.13
CA LEU A 117 -4.39 -1.26 13.27
C LEU A 117 -4.27 -0.54 14.62
N LEU A 118 -3.96 -1.26 15.68
CA LEU A 118 -3.82 -0.72 17.04
C LEU A 118 -2.38 -0.27 17.39
N ASP A 119 -1.40 -0.49 16.51
CA ASP A 119 -0.01 -0.15 16.77
C ASP A 119 0.30 1.28 16.31
N ASP A 120 0.34 2.22 17.25
CA ASP A 120 0.64 3.63 16.96
C ASP A 120 2.08 3.89 16.48
N ALA A 121 2.98 2.90 16.56
CA ALA A 121 4.30 2.98 15.97
C ALA A 121 4.34 2.49 14.52
N SER A 122 3.29 1.82 14.04
CA SER A 122 3.22 1.35 12.65
C SER A 122 2.94 2.50 11.69
N ASP A 123 3.40 2.33 10.46
CA ASP A 123 3.18 3.27 9.38
C ASP A 123 1.69 3.60 9.20
N ILE A 124 1.36 4.89 9.10
CA ILE A 124 -0.02 5.38 9.07
C ILE A 124 -0.77 4.90 7.83
N TYR A 125 -0.09 4.75 6.69
CA TYR A 125 -0.71 4.29 5.45
C TYR A 125 -0.94 2.79 5.50
N VAL A 126 0.02 2.01 6.02
CA VAL A 126 -0.20 0.58 6.28
C VAL A 126 -1.41 0.37 7.19
N ARG A 127 -1.55 1.16 8.26
CA ARG A 127 -2.73 1.08 9.14
C ARG A 127 -4.02 1.40 8.38
N GLY A 128 -4.03 2.43 7.53
CA GLY A 128 -5.16 2.74 6.65
C GLY A 128 -5.54 1.54 5.76
N GLU A 129 -4.57 0.96 5.06
CA GLU A 129 -4.75 -0.20 4.18
C GLU A 129 -5.26 -1.45 4.91
N MET A 130 -4.98 -1.58 6.20
CA MET A 130 -5.52 -2.69 6.99
C MET A 130 -7.04 -2.58 7.18
N PHE A 131 -7.63 -1.37 7.16
CA PHE A 131 -9.08 -1.22 7.10
C PHE A 131 -9.66 -1.71 5.77
N ASP A 132 -8.99 -1.40 4.67
CA ASP A 132 -9.38 -1.88 3.33
C ASP A 132 -9.24 -3.40 3.24
N THR A 133 -8.21 -3.98 3.88
CA THR A 133 -8.09 -5.43 4.08
C THR A 133 -9.33 -6.02 4.76
N LEU A 134 -9.83 -5.39 5.83
CA LEU A 134 -11.04 -5.85 6.52
C LEU A 134 -12.27 -5.81 5.60
N VAL A 135 -12.40 -4.77 4.76
CA VAL A 135 -13.50 -4.68 3.77
C VAL A 135 -13.40 -5.83 2.77
N ILE A 136 -12.23 -6.03 2.16
CA ILE A 136 -12.00 -7.12 1.19
C ILE A 136 -12.34 -8.47 1.83
N LEU A 137 -11.83 -8.74 3.04
CA LEU A 137 -12.07 -10.00 3.75
C LEU A 137 -13.54 -10.21 4.12
N ALA A 138 -14.27 -9.16 4.51
CA ALA A 138 -15.69 -9.25 4.82
C ALA A 138 -16.55 -9.55 3.57
N LEU A 139 -16.13 -9.06 2.41
CA LEU A 139 -16.80 -9.33 1.13
C LEU A 139 -16.50 -10.75 0.63
N GLU A 140 -15.23 -11.16 0.66
CA GLU A 140 -14.79 -12.49 0.20
C GLU A 140 -15.21 -13.61 1.17
N THR A 141 -15.22 -13.33 2.47
CA THR A 141 -15.60 -14.28 3.53
C THR A 141 -16.61 -13.65 4.50
N PRO A 142 -17.92 -13.66 4.15
CA PRO A 142 -18.97 -13.02 4.94
C PRO A 142 -19.07 -13.48 6.41
N GLY A 143 -18.56 -14.67 6.74
CA GLY A 143 -18.49 -15.18 8.11
C GLY A 143 -17.58 -14.39 9.05
N LEU A 144 -16.64 -13.59 8.53
CA LEU A 144 -15.75 -12.75 9.33
C LEU A 144 -16.42 -11.45 9.79
N ARG A 145 -17.47 -11.03 9.09
CA ARG A 145 -18.14 -9.74 9.29
C ARG A 145 -18.53 -9.46 10.75
N PRO A 146 -19.11 -10.40 11.53
CA PRO A 146 -19.43 -10.11 12.94
C PRO A 146 -18.22 -9.73 13.79
N GLN A 147 -17.05 -10.35 13.57
CA GLN A 147 -15.84 -10.02 14.31
C GLN A 147 -15.28 -8.65 13.91
N ILE A 148 -15.31 -8.35 12.61
CA ILE A 148 -14.90 -7.05 12.06
C ILE A 148 -15.79 -5.93 12.61
N GLU A 149 -17.10 -6.12 12.64
CA GLU A 149 -18.04 -5.14 13.19
C GLU A 149 -17.81 -4.87 14.70
N VAL A 150 -17.48 -5.91 15.47
CA VAL A 150 -17.12 -5.75 16.90
C VAL A 150 -15.85 -4.91 17.01
N PHE A 151 -14.79 -5.27 16.28
CA PHE A 151 -13.54 -4.52 16.28
C PHE A 151 -13.74 -3.05 15.91
N LEU A 152 -14.47 -2.75 14.83
CA LEU A 152 -14.74 -1.37 14.40
C LEU A 152 -15.49 -0.57 15.48
N THR A 153 -16.42 -1.22 16.20
CA THR A 153 -17.19 -0.60 17.30
C THR A 153 -16.29 -0.29 18.49
N GLU A 154 -15.40 -1.20 18.83
CA GLU A 154 -14.48 -1.07 19.97
C GLU A 154 -13.25 -0.22 19.64
N PHE A 155 -12.97 0.02 18.36
CA PHE A 155 -11.75 0.72 17.90
C PHE A 155 -11.54 2.05 18.62
N PHE A 156 -12.60 2.84 18.84
CA PHE A 156 -12.50 4.11 19.54
C PHE A 156 -12.00 3.99 20.98
N ASP A 157 -12.38 2.92 21.67
CA ASP A 157 -11.96 2.65 23.05
C ASP A 157 -10.60 1.94 23.12
N LEU A 158 -10.22 1.24 22.05
CA LEU A 158 -8.97 0.47 21.96
C LEU A 158 -7.77 1.30 21.52
N THR A 159 -7.99 2.38 20.76
CA THR A 159 -6.91 3.23 20.25
C THR A 159 -6.44 4.24 21.29
N ALA A 160 -5.17 4.65 21.20
CA ALA A 160 -4.65 5.67 22.10
C ALA A 160 -5.09 7.08 21.68
N THR A 161 -4.86 8.06 22.57
CA THR A 161 -5.20 9.48 22.40
C THR A 161 -4.49 10.20 21.24
N VAL A 162 -3.64 9.53 20.45
CA VAL A 162 -2.82 10.13 19.37
C VAL A 162 -3.18 9.54 17.99
N THR A 163 -4.41 9.07 17.81
CA THR A 163 -4.89 8.62 16.51
C THR A 163 -5.22 9.82 15.62
N GLY A 164 -4.50 9.99 14.52
CA GLY A 164 -4.67 11.07 13.54
C GLY A 164 -5.84 10.85 12.57
N GLU A 165 -6.14 11.89 11.79
CA GLU A 165 -7.23 11.86 10.81
C GLU A 165 -6.99 10.84 9.69
N GLU A 166 -5.71 10.52 9.42
CA GLU A 166 -5.24 9.51 8.46
C GLU A 166 -5.67 8.09 8.84
N ILE A 167 -6.11 7.87 10.08
CA ILE A 167 -6.63 6.59 10.57
C ILE A 167 -8.14 6.65 10.76
N TRP A 168 -8.67 7.77 11.28
CA TRP A 168 -10.10 7.94 11.49
C TRP A 168 -10.91 7.96 10.20
N TRP A 169 -10.34 8.50 9.13
CA TRP A 169 -11.01 8.50 7.84
C TRP A 169 -11.10 7.09 7.22
N PRO A 170 -10.02 6.30 7.09
CA PRO A 170 -10.12 4.90 6.67
C PRO A 170 -11.05 4.05 7.54
N TRP A 171 -11.10 4.30 8.86
CA TRP A 171 -12.07 3.66 9.75
C TRP A 171 -13.53 3.99 9.35
N ALA A 172 -13.82 5.26 9.05
CA ALA A 172 -15.13 5.69 8.59
C ALA A 172 -15.47 5.13 7.18
N GLU A 173 -14.50 5.07 6.27
CA GLU A 173 -14.67 4.47 4.94
C GLU A 173 -14.95 2.96 5.04
N CYS A 174 -14.26 2.25 5.92
CA CYS A 174 -14.52 0.83 6.21
C CYS A 174 -15.98 0.61 6.67
N ILE A 175 -16.46 1.45 7.59
CA ILE A 175 -17.84 1.43 8.08
C ILE A 175 -18.84 1.69 6.94
N ALA A 176 -18.55 2.66 6.07
CA ALA A 176 -19.37 2.99 4.91
C ALA A 176 -19.39 1.85 3.89
N ALA A 177 -18.24 1.22 3.63
CA ALA A 177 -18.09 0.12 2.68
C ALA A 177 -18.82 -1.14 3.17
N LEU A 178 -18.83 -1.39 4.48
CA LEU A 178 -19.58 -2.49 5.08
C LEU A 178 -21.08 -2.16 5.29
N GLY A 179 -21.50 -0.92 5.07
CA GLY A 179 -22.90 -0.52 5.19
C GLY A 179 -23.41 -0.49 6.64
N LEU A 180 -22.54 -0.17 7.61
CA LEU A 180 -22.85 -0.28 9.04
C LEU A 180 -23.60 0.94 9.57
N THR A 181 -24.87 1.08 9.21
CA THR A 181 -25.75 2.19 9.63
C THR A 181 -25.80 2.42 11.14
N LYS A 182 -25.67 1.35 11.94
CA LYS A 182 -25.65 1.44 13.41
C LYS A 182 -24.50 2.27 13.97
N MET A 183 -23.43 2.50 13.18
CA MET A 183 -22.25 3.24 13.59
C MET A 183 -22.27 4.72 13.17
N ASP A 184 -23.32 5.18 12.49
CA ASP A 184 -23.46 6.57 12.03
C ASP A 184 -23.20 7.61 13.13
N THR A 185 -23.77 7.37 14.33
CA THR A 185 -23.60 8.27 15.48
C THR A 185 -22.15 8.29 15.98
N ALA A 186 -21.46 7.15 15.97
CA ALA A 186 -20.05 7.08 16.36
C ALA A 186 -19.16 7.81 15.35
N VAL A 187 -19.38 7.61 14.05
CA VAL A 187 -18.65 8.34 13.00
C VAL A 187 -18.90 9.84 13.10
N ARG A 188 -20.14 10.28 13.27
CA ARG A 188 -20.47 11.68 13.49
C ARG A 188 -19.72 12.27 14.69
N ALA A 189 -19.63 11.55 15.80
CA ALA A 189 -18.93 12.01 17.00
C ALA A 189 -17.43 12.26 16.73
N VAL A 190 -16.79 11.43 15.89
CA VAL A 190 -15.39 11.64 15.45
C VAL A 190 -15.27 12.97 14.70
N PHE A 191 -16.14 13.26 13.73
CA PHE A 191 -16.17 14.55 13.03
C PHE A 191 -16.45 15.74 13.96
N ASP A 192 -17.47 15.62 14.83
CA ASP A 192 -17.86 16.70 15.76
C ASP A 192 -16.75 17.02 16.78
N SER A 193 -15.91 16.02 17.11
CA SER A 193 -14.75 16.19 18.00
C SER A 193 -13.52 16.81 17.31
N GLY A 194 -13.57 16.98 15.98
CA GLY A 194 -12.45 17.52 15.19
C GLY A 194 -11.29 16.54 14.99
N LEU A 195 -11.52 15.24 15.19
CA LEU A 195 -10.53 14.18 14.91
C LEU A 195 -10.32 13.93 13.42
N ILE A 196 -11.24 14.41 12.57
CA ILE A 196 -11.08 14.54 11.13
C ILE A 196 -11.31 16.02 10.79
N THR A 197 -10.34 16.66 10.16
CA THR A 197 -10.47 18.07 9.80
C THR A 197 -11.33 18.25 8.54
N PRO A 198 -12.08 19.36 8.41
CA PRO A 198 -12.91 19.60 7.22
C PRO A 198 -12.14 19.71 5.90
N ASP A 199 -10.83 20.00 5.96
CA ASP A 199 -9.96 20.07 4.80
C ASP A 199 -9.52 18.66 4.34
N TYR A 200 -9.56 17.67 5.23
CA TYR A 200 -9.24 16.28 4.94
C TYR A 200 -10.46 15.53 4.37
N ALA A 201 -11.55 15.49 5.12
CA ALA A 201 -12.82 14.89 4.70
C ALA A 201 -14.00 15.50 5.47
N ARG A 202 -15.21 15.35 4.93
CA ARG A 202 -16.44 15.83 5.57
C ARG A 202 -17.36 14.68 5.89
N TYR A 203 -18.18 14.86 6.92
CA TYR A 203 -19.18 13.87 7.30
C TYR A 203 -20.18 13.59 6.15
N GLU A 204 -20.46 14.58 5.30
CA GLU A 204 -21.26 14.38 4.09
C GLU A 204 -20.65 13.35 3.14
N ASP A 205 -19.32 13.33 3.00
CA ASP A 205 -18.62 12.38 2.13
C ASP A 205 -18.82 10.94 2.65
N PHE A 206 -18.73 10.74 3.98
CA PHE A 206 -19.10 9.47 4.63
C PHE A 206 -20.56 9.07 4.34
N THR A 207 -21.52 9.99 4.52
CA THR A 207 -22.93 9.66 4.27
C THR A 207 -23.23 9.33 2.81
N GLU A 208 -22.50 9.95 1.88
CA GLU A 208 -22.60 9.64 0.46
C GLU A 208 -22.14 8.21 0.18
N PHE A 209 -20.97 7.81 0.67
CA PHE A 209 -20.45 6.45 0.51
C PHE A 209 -21.34 5.40 1.18
N LEU A 210 -21.76 5.65 2.43
CA LEU A 210 -22.68 4.77 3.15
C LEU A 210 -24.01 4.61 2.39
N GLY A 211 -24.55 5.72 1.89
CA GLY A 211 -25.79 5.73 1.10
C GLY A 211 -25.67 4.91 -0.19
N LYS A 212 -24.55 5.05 -0.92
CA LYS A 212 -24.25 4.25 -2.11
C LYS A 212 -24.24 2.76 -1.79
N THR A 213 -23.49 2.36 -0.76
CA THR A 213 -23.40 0.96 -0.32
C THR A 213 -24.76 0.38 0.07
N ILE A 214 -25.58 1.13 0.83
CA ILE A 214 -26.91 0.66 1.25
C ILE A 214 -27.85 0.52 0.05
N ALA A 215 -27.81 1.46 -0.89
CA ALA A 215 -28.70 1.49 -2.04
C ALA A 215 -28.49 0.28 -2.97
N THR A 216 -27.25 -0.16 -3.13
CA THR A 216 -26.87 -1.31 -3.98
C THR A 216 -26.75 -2.62 -3.19
N GLY A 217 -26.60 -2.55 -1.86
CA GLY A 217 -26.21 -3.67 -1.02
C GLY A 217 -24.75 -4.08 -1.16
N HIS A 218 -23.93 -3.30 -1.87
CA HIS A 218 -22.54 -3.61 -2.21
C HIS A 218 -21.70 -2.33 -2.42
N PRO A 219 -20.48 -2.23 -1.88
CA PRO A 219 -19.68 -0.99 -1.98
C PRO A 219 -18.96 -0.88 -3.32
N ASP A 220 -19.70 -0.67 -4.41
CA ASP A 220 -19.12 -0.59 -5.77
C ASP A 220 -18.03 0.49 -5.89
N TRP A 221 -18.19 1.61 -5.18
CA TRP A 221 -17.20 2.69 -5.14
C TRP A 221 -15.85 2.25 -4.56
N PHE A 222 -15.86 1.26 -3.67
CA PHE A 222 -14.67 0.65 -3.09
C PHE A 222 -14.10 -0.43 -4.02
N THR A 223 -14.93 -1.38 -4.46
CA THR A 223 -14.47 -2.57 -5.21
C THR A 223 -14.07 -2.28 -6.65
N GLN A 224 -14.49 -1.14 -7.21
CA GLN A 224 -14.06 -0.72 -8.56
C GLN A 224 -12.66 -0.11 -8.57
N MET A 225 -12.10 0.22 -7.40
CA MET A 225 -10.71 0.67 -7.30
C MET A 225 -9.76 -0.51 -7.51
N PRO A 226 -8.77 -0.42 -8.42
CA PRO A 226 -7.81 -1.50 -8.66
C PRO A 226 -7.02 -1.91 -7.40
N SER A 227 -6.70 -0.97 -6.51
CA SER A 227 -6.02 -1.24 -5.23
C SER A 227 -6.83 -2.13 -4.27
N ASN A 228 -8.15 -2.19 -4.45
CA ASN A 228 -9.08 -2.95 -3.62
C ASN A 228 -9.51 -4.29 -4.24
N GLN A 229 -8.94 -4.65 -5.39
CA GLN A 229 -9.18 -5.93 -6.04
C GLN A 229 -8.05 -6.92 -5.74
N LEU A 230 -8.41 -8.17 -5.43
CA LEU A 230 -7.40 -9.20 -5.18
C LEU A 230 -6.48 -9.39 -6.40
N ILE A 231 -5.19 -9.54 -6.13
CA ILE A 231 -4.18 -9.84 -7.15
C ILE A 231 -4.51 -11.20 -7.77
N THR A 232 -4.71 -11.26 -9.08
CA THR A 232 -4.96 -12.53 -9.80
C THR A 232 -3.95 -12.80 -10.91
N ASP A 233 -3.25 -11.77 -11.37
CA ASP A 233 -2.15 -11.89 -12.34
C ASP A 233 -1.10 -10.81 -12.09
N THR A 234 0.01 -11.20 -11.45
CA THR A 234 1.15 -10.34 -11.13
C THR A 234 1.78 -9.75 -12.39
N ILE A 235 1.78 -10.48 -13.50
CA ILE A 235 2.35 -9.96 -14.75
C ILE A 235 1.46 -8.83 -15.26
N ALA A 236 0.14 -9.05 -15.31
CA ALA A 236 -0.79 -8.01 -15.76
C ALA A 236 -0.71 -6.76 -14.89
N GLU A 237 -0.66 -6.94 -13.55
CA GLU A 237 -0.50 -5.87 -12.57
C GLU A 237 0.75 -5.04 -12.84
N LEU A 238 1.93 -5.67 -12.75
CA LEU A 238 3.20 -4.97 -12.85
C LEU A 238 3.47 -4.46 -14.28
N SER A 239 2.83 -5.01 -15.31
CA SER A 239 2.97 -4.51 -16.68
C SER A 239 2.44 -3.08 -16.86
N SER A 240 1.53 -2.64 -15.99
CA SER A 240 0.93 -1.31 -16.06
C SER A 240 1.83 -0.22 -15.46
N TRP A 241 2.86 -0.60 -14.70
CA TRP A 241 3.67 0.33 -13.94
C TRP A 241 4.64 1.12 -14.81
N TYR A 242 4.76 2.40 -14.51
CA TYR A 242 5.60 3.32 -15.28
C TYR A 242 7.08 2.92 -15.26
N CYS A 243 7.59 2.37 -14.15
CA CYS A 243 8.99 1.93 -14.04
C CYS A 243 9.37 0.81 -15.01
N PHE A 244 8.39 0.06 -15.54
CA PHE A 244 8.60 -0.98 -16.55
C PHE A 244 8.27 -0.51 -17.97
N SER A 245 7.89 0.76 -18.15
CA SER A 245 7.58 1.33 -19.46
C SER A 245 8.84 1.56 -20.31
N PRO A 246 8.76 1.42 -21.65
CA PRO A 246 9.85 1.77 -22.55
C PRO A 246 10.33 3.22 -22.37
N GLU A 247 9.42 4.14 -22.07
CA GLU A 247 9.68 5.56 -21.85
C GLU A 247 10.58 5.78 -20.64
N PHE A 248 10.27 5.14 -19.50
CA PHE A 248 11.09 5.22 -18.30
C PHE A 248 12.49 4.64 -18.53
N MET A 249 12.56 3.46 -19.16
CA MET A 249 13.83 2.79 -19.46
C MET A 249 14.72 3.63 -20.39
N ALA A 250 14.13 4.30 -21.39
CA ALA A 250 14.85 5.23 -22.27
C ALA A 250 15.39 6.44 -21.49
N ARG A 251 14.60 7.00 -20.57
CA ARG A 251 15.03 8.11 -19.71
C ARG A 251 16.16 7.70 -18.76
N GLN A 252 16.09 6.50 -18.18
CA GLN A 252 17.13 5.95 -17.31
C GLN A 252 18.46 5.80 -18.08
N ALA A 253 18.41 5.26 -19.30
CA ALA A 253 19.59 5.08 -20.15
C ALA A 253 20.24 6.40 -20.57
N ASP A 254 19.46 7.45 -20.83
CA ASP A 254 19.94 8.76 -21.27
C ASP A 254 20.51 9.62 -20.13
N GLN A 255 19.90 9.57 -18.94
CA GLN A 255 20.23 10.47 -17.83
C GLN A 255 21.27 9.91 -16.85
N GLY A 256 21.68 8.65 -16.99
CA GLY A 256 22.63 8.01 -16.05
C GLY A 256 22.15 8.03 -14.59
N LEU A 257 20.83 8.14 -14.39
CA LEU A 257 20.19 8.20 -13.08
C LEU A 257 20.52 6.90 -12.33
N LYS A 258 21.34 7.01 -11.29
CA LYS A 258 21.46 5.95 -10.28
C LYS A 258 20.20 6.00 -9.45
N VAL A 259 19.22 5.17 -9.80
CA VAL A 259 18.06 4.97 -8.93
C VAL A 259 18.56 4.25 -7.68
N VAL A 260 18.51 4.93 -6.54
CA VAL A 260 18.77 4.34 -5.24
C VAL A 260 17.45 3.65 -4.87
N SER A 261 17.33 2.35 -5.21
CA SER A 261 16.16 1.42 -5.23
C SER A 261 15.58 1.15 -6.61
N SER A 262 15.42 -0.11 -6.98
CA SER A 262 15.31 -0.48 -8.39
C SER A 262 13.89 -0.49 -8.96
N LEU A 263 12.84 -0.25 -8.18
CA LEU A 263 11.43 -0.36 -8.65
C LEU A 263 10.51 0.78 -8.19
N MET A 264 10.94 1.59 -7.21
CA MET A 264 10.19 2.70 -6.61
C MET A 264 11.15 3.87 -6.34
N PRO A 265 10.76 5.14 -6.54
CA PRO A 265 11.58 6.27 -6.13
C PRO A 265 11.67 6.30 -4.59
N ARG A 266 12.86 6.11 -4.01
CA ARG A 266 13.07 6.29 -2.56
C ARG A 266 13.01 7.77 -2.20
N SER A 267 12.64 8.07 -0.96
CA SER A 267 12.67 9.40 -0.31
C SER A 267 14.05 10.08 -0.20
N GLU A 268 15.06 9.58 -0.93
CA GLU A 268 16.35 10.26 -1.15
C GLU A 268 16.54 10.62 -2.65
N ASP A 269 15.44 10.79 -3.39
CA ASP A 269 15.49 11.22 -4.78
C ASP A 269 16.02 12.66 -4.85
N PRO A 270 17.04 12.98 -5.68
CA PRO A 270 17.54 14.36 -5.83
C PRO A 270 16.50 15.35 -6.37
N PHE A 271 15.30 14.86 -6.70
CA PHE A 271 14.15 15.65 -7.13
C PHE A 271 13.27 16.14 -5.98
N GLU A 272 13.45 15.63 -4.75
CA GLU A 272 12.75 16.19 -3.58
C GLU A 272 13.19 17.64 -3.33
N ASP A 273 14.48 17.96 -3.53
CA ASP A 273 14.99 19.34 -3.50
C ASP A 273 14.44 20.23 -4.63
N ILE A 274 13.97 19.64 -5.73
CA ILE A 274 13.37 20.37 -6.86
C ILE A 274 11.90 20.69 -6.60
N VAL A 275 11.19 19.82 -5.86
CA VAL A 275 9.77 20.01 -5.49
C VAL A 275 9.63 20.81 -4.19
N THR A 276 10.52 20.61 -3.22
CA THR A 276 10.51 21.27 -1.90
C THR A 276 11.42 22.49 -1.81
N GLY A 277 12.30 22.68 -2.79
CA GLY A 277 13.09 23.89 -2.94
C GLY A 277 12.16 25.08 -3.12
N LYS A 278 12.04 25.92 -2.07
CA LYS A 278 11.32 27.20 -2.05
C LYS A 278 11.78 28.06 -3.22
N THR A 279 11.24 27.83 -4.42
CA THR A 279 11.57 28.57 -5.61
C THR A 279 11.04 29.97 -5.39
N GLY A 280 11.94 30.91 -5.14
CA GLY A 280 11.60 32.29 -4.90
C GLY A 280 10.80 32.81 -6.09
N ARG A 281 9.79 33.65 -5.83
CA ARG A 281 8.90 34.19 -6.86
C ARG A 281 9.63 34.82 -8.07
N ASN A 282 10.90 35.23 -7.90
CA ASN A 282 11.74 35.82 -8.95
C ASN A 282 12.83 34.90 -9.52
N ASP A 283 12.97 33.66 -9.04
CA ASP A 283 13.98 32.71 -9.48
C ASP A 283 13.63 32.11 -10.85
N PRO A 284 14.61 31.57 -11.59
CA PRO A 284 14.34 30.83 -12.82
C PRO A 284 13.35 29.70 -12.57
N CYS A 285 12.36 29.57 -13.45
CA CYS A 285 11.31 28.59 -13.26
C CYS A 285 11.83 27.16 -13.50
N PRO A 286 11.59 26.21 -12.58
CA PRO A 286 12.01 24.82 -12.74
C PRO A 286 11.30 24.12 -13.91
N CYS A 287 10.24 24.71 -14.48
CA CYS A 287 9.54 24.25 -15.70
C CYS A 287 10.44 24.22 -16.96
N GLY A 288 11.70 24.67 -16.88
CA GLY A 288 12.63 24.70 -18.02
C GLY A 288 12.35 25.81 -19.05
N SER A 289 11.33 26.66 -18.83
CA SER A 289 10.93 27.70 -19.80
C SER A 289 11.90 28.87 -19.96
N GLY A 290 12.93 28.96 -19.10
CA GLY A 290 13.86 30.10 -19.04
C GLY A 290 13.24 31.40 -18.48
N LYS A 291 11.98 31.40 -18.04
CA LYS A 291 11.29 32.55 -17.43
C LYS A 291 11.41 32.53 -15.90
N LYS A 292 11.17 33.66 -15.23
CA LYS A 292 11.02 33.71 -13.77
C LYS A 292 9.77 32.96 -13.32
N PHE A 293 9.80 32.30 -12.15
CA PHE A 293 8.71 31.47 -11.61
C PHE A 293 7.33 32.17 -11.65
N LYS A 294 7.25 33.43 -11.19
CA LYS A 294 6.02 34.27 -11.26
C LYS A 294 5.44 34.53 -12.64
N LYS A 295 6.19 34.26 -13.71
CA LYS A 295 5.79 34.47 -15.10
C LYS A 295 5.68 33.16 -15.91
N CYS A 296 6.02 31.99 -15.33
CA CYS A 296 5.78 30.68 -15.94
C CYS A 296 4.57 30.00 -15.27
N CYS A 297 4.69 29.64 -13.99
CA CYS A 297 3.79 28.68 -13.33
C CYS A 297 2.85 29.30 -12.28
N LEU A 298 3.02 30.59 -11.95
CA LEU A 298 2.24 31.34 -10.96
C LEU A 298 1.25 32.32 -11.63
N GLN A 299 0.82 32.03 -12.87
CA GLN A 299 -0.19 32.83 -13.57
C GLN A 299 -1.56 32.67 -12.94
#